data_AF-A0AA43DB89-F1
#
_entry.id   AF-A0AA43DB89-F1
#
_cell.length_a   1.000
_cell.length_b   1.000
_cell.length_c   1.000
_cell.angle_alpha   90.00
_cell.angle_beta   90.00
_cell.angle_gamma   90.00
#
_symmetry.space_group_name_H-M   'P 1'
#
loop_
_entity.id
_entity.type
_entity.pdbx_description
1 polymer ?
#
loop_
_entity_poly.entity_id
_entity_poly.type
_entity_poly.pdbx_seq_one_letter_code
_entity_poly.pdbx_strand_id
1 'polypeptide(L)'
;LHWKEILNLLHVGPSSLINNGHPDYNRLIAGKDFSEDDYLEVLFQNPQLVKGPIGVLHDRAVLCDDPNDILRLDDTPDAEQQL
;
A
#
# COMPACT_ATOMS: atom_id res chain seq x y z
N LEU A 1 2.04 -0.93 -15.38
CA LEU A 1 2.28 -0.04 -14.21
C LEU A 1 1.54 -0.64 -13.02
N HIS A 2 2.17 -1.56 -12.31
CA HIS A 2 1.53 -2.37 -11.26
C HIS A 2 1.04 -1.56 -10.06
N TRP A 3 1.65 -0.40 -9.77
CA TRP A 3 1.19 0.47 -8.68
C TRP A 3 -0.24 0.99 -8.85
N LYS A 4 -0.68 1.29 -10.08
CA LYS A 4 -2.06 1.74 -10.33
C LYS A 4 -3.08 0.66 -9.96
N GLU A 5 -2.74 -0.61 -10.21
CA GLU A 5 -3.59 -1.74 -9.83
C GLU A 5 -3.71 -1.87 -8.31
N ILE A 6 -2.57 -1.80 -7.60
CA ILE A 6 -2.55 -1.84 -6.13
C ILE A 6 -3.32 -0.67 -5.51
N LEU A 7 -3.14 0.54 -6.02
CA LEU A 7 -3.85 1.74 -5.56
C LEU A 7 -5.37 1.60 -5.75
N ASN A 8 -5.80 1.03 -6.87
CA ASN A 8 -7.20 0.75 -7.14
C ASN A 8 -7.77 -0.30 -6.17
N LEU A 9 -7.04 -1.38 -5.91
CA LEU A 9 -7.47 -2.43 -4.97
C LEU A 9 -7.56 -1.93 -3.51
N LEU A 10 -6.68 -1.00 -3.13
CA LEU A 10 -6.67 -0.38 -1.81
C LEU A 10 -7.63 0.81 -1.68
N HIS A 11 -8.16 1.31 -2.80
CA HIS A 11 -8.98 2.53 -2.87
C HIS A 11 -8.29 3.77 -2.26
N VAL A 12 -6.99 3.95 -2.55
CA VAL A 12 -6.19 5.09 -2.06
C VAL A 12 -5.40 5.78 -3.17
N GLY A 13 -5.00 7.03 -2.93
CA GLY A 13 -4.04 7.75 -3.77
C GLY A 13 -2.59 7.33 -3.54
N PRO A 14 -1.67 7.61 -4.48
CA PRO A 14 -0.25 7.28 -4.42
C PRO A 14 0.45 7.96 -3.25
N SER A 15 0.08 9.19 -2.91
CA SER A 15 0.61 9.90 -1.73
C SER A 15 0.35 9.15 -0.42
N SER A 16 -0.79 8.47 -0.29
CA SER A 16 -1.14 7.69 0.89
C SER A 16 -0.25 6.47 1.12
N LEU A 17 0.35 5.92 0.05
CA LEU A 17 1.29 4.79 0.12
C LEU A 17 2.72 5.19 0.47
N ILE A 18 3.04 6.48 0.58
CA ILE A 18 4.39 6.92 0.92
C ILE A 18 4.64 6.82 2.42
N ASN A 19 5.68 6.08 2.80
CA ASN A 19 6.16 5.94 4.17
C ASN A 19 6.97 7.16 4.60
N ASN A 20 6.30 8.07 5.29
CA ASN A 20 6.85 9.27 5.90
C ASN A 20 7.76 9.02 7.12
N GLY A 21 7.80 7.80 7.64
CA GLY A 21 8.75 7.38 8.68
C GLY A 21 10.07 6.84 8.14
N HIS A 22 10.19 6.60 6.83
CA HIS A 22 11.41 6.06 6.23
C HIS A 22 12.53 7.14 6.20
N PRO A 23 13.80 6.81 6.49
CA PRO A 23 14.89 7.78 6.53
C PRO A 23 15.05 8.62 5.25
N ASP A 24 14.74 8.04 4.09
CA ASP A 24 14.82 8.73 2.80
C ASP A 24 13.68 9.73 2.51
N TYR A 25 12.59 9.71 3.29
CA TYR A 25 11.42 10.57 3.03
C TYR A 25 11.79 12.05 3.03
N ASN A 26 12.56 12.49 4.03
CA ASN A 26 12.95 13.89 4.15
C ASN A 26 13.86 14.35 3.00
N ARG A 27 14.74 13.47 2.54
CA ARG A 27 15.70 13.76 1.46
C ARG A 27 15.00 13.82 0.10
N LEU A 28 14.05 12.92 -0.14
CA LEU A 28 13.44 12.74 -1.45
C LEU A 28 12.15 13.55 -1.61
N ILE A 29 11.37 13.72 -0.54
CA ILE A 29 9.98 14.19 -0.61
C ILE A 29 9.73 15.48 0.17
N ALA A 30 10.19 15.58 1.42
CA ALA A 30 9.80 16.69 2.30
C ALA A 30 10.11 18.08 1.71
N GLY A 31 9.14 19.00 1.83
CA GLY A 31 9.27 20.38 1.38
C GLY A 31 9.13 20.60 -0.13
N LYS A 32 8.84 19.54 -0.90
CA LYS A 32 8.50 19.63 -2.32
C LYS A 32 6.99 19.47 -2.49
N ASP A 33 6.45 20.13 -3.51
CA ASP A 33 5.07 19.95 -3.92
C ASP A 33 5.04 18.92 -5.06
N PHE A 34 4.22 17.88 -4.92
CA PHE A 34 4.16 16.75 -5.84
C PHE A 34 2.72 16.54 -6.28
N SER A 35 2.52 16.35 -7.58
CA SER A 35 1.25 15.89 -8.12
C SER A 35 1.05 14.39 -7.87
N GLU A 36 -0.16 13.89 -8.09
CA GLU A 36 -0.48 12.46 -8.05
C GLU A 36 0.42 11.62 -8.97
N ASP A 37 0.69 12.11 -10.19
CA ASP A 37 1.57 11.42 -11.13
C ASP A 37 3.02 11.43 -10.66
N ASP A 38 3.48 12.52 -10.04
CA ASP A 38 4.84 12.56 -9.49
C ASP A 38 4.99 11.60 -8.30
N TYR A 39 3.98 11.49 -7.42
CA TYR A 39 3.98 10.49 -6.36
C TYR A 39 4.01 9.07 -6.92
N LEU A 40 3.30 8.81 -8.02
CA LEU A 40 3.35 7.51 -8.70
C LEU A 40 4.77 7.19 -9.21
N GLU A 41 5.45 8.19 -9.80
CA GLU A 41 6.84 8.05 -10.24
C GLU A 41 7.77 7.82 -9.03
N VAL A 42 7.56 8.53 -7.92
CA VAL A 42 8.32 8.32 -6.68
C VAL A 42 8.16 6.88 -6.17
N LEU A 43 6.95 6.32 -6.15
CA LEU A 43 6.70 4.92 -5.76
C LEU A 43 7.40 3.93 -6.70
N PHE A 44 7.47 4.24 -8.00
CA PHE A 44 8.14 3.39 -8.99
C PHE A 44 9.67 3.41 -8.83
N GLN A 45 10.25 4.59 -8.63
CA GLN A 45 11.70 4.78 -8.51
C GLN A 45 12.24 4.43 -7.13
N ASN A 46 11.40 4.49 -6.09
CA ASN A 46 11.79 4.32 -4.69
C ASN A 46 10.84 3.35 -3.96
N PRO A 47 10.79 2.05 -4.33
CA PRO A 47 9.87 1.09 -3.74
C PRO A 47 10.08 0.90 -2.21
N GLN A 48 11.27 1.20 -1.68
CA GLN A 48 11.55 1.20 -0.24
C GLN A 48 10.76 2.26 0.54
N LEU A 49 10.23 3.28 -0.14
CA LEU A 49 9.35 4.28 0.46
C LEU A 49 7.90 3.84 0.51
N VAL A 50 7.54 2.66 0.02
CA VAL A 50 6.15 2.19 0.07
C VAL A 50 5.82 1.73 1.48
N LYS A 51 4.67 2.17 2.03
CA LYS A 51 4.12 1.61 3.27
C LYS A 51 3.76 0.15 3.06
N GLY A 52 4.09 -0.69 4.03
CA GLY A 52 3.73 -2.10 3.97
C GLY A 52 3.92 -2.80 5.31
N PRO A 53 3.54 -4.09 5.39
CA PRO A 53 3.21 -4.97 4.24
C PRO A 53 1.88 -4.67 3.53
N ILE A 54 1.76 -5.06 2.26
CA ILE A 54 0.51 -5.05 1.50
C ILE A 54 0.13 -6.49 1.18
N GLY A 55 -1.02 -6.95 1.69
CA GLY A 55 -1.60 -8.23 1.33
C GLY A 55 -2.49 -8.08 0.09
N VAL A 56 -2.45 -9.06 -0.83
CA VAL A 56 -3.32 -9.11 -2.01
C VAL A 56 -3.86 -10.54 -2.17
N LEU A 57 -5.18 -10.67 -2.31
CA LEU A 57 -5.85 -11.93 -2.61
C LEU A 57 -7.01 -11.67 -3.58
N HIS A 58 -6.96 -12.31 -4.75
CA HIS A 58 -7.91 -12.12 -5.84
C HIS A 58 -8.06 -10.63 -6.23
N ASP A 59 -9.25 -10.05 -6.05
CA ASP A 59 -9.61 -8.67 -6.31
C ASP A 59 -9.65 -7.80 -5.04
N ARG A 60 -9.03 -8.27 -3.96
CA ARG A 60 -8.94 -7.56 -2.68
C ARG A 60 -7.49 -7.30 -2.31
N ALA A 61 -7.24 -6.14 -1.71
CA ALA A 61 -5.96 -5.81 -1.09
C ALA A 61 -6.16 -5.15 0.27
N VAL A 62 -5.16 -5.28 1.14
CA VAL A 62 -5.12 -4.61 2.44
C VAL A 62 -3.71 -4.09 2.70
N LEU A 63 -3.60 -2.82 3.12
CA LEU A 63 -2.39 -2.29 3.72
C LEU A 63 -2.41 -2.68 5.19
N CYS A 64 -1.41 -3.45 5.65
CA CYS A 64 -1.38 -3.97 7.01
C CYS A 64 -0.72 -2.96 7.96
N ASP A 65 -1.53 -2.21 8.70
CA ASP A 65 -1.06 -1.37 9.80
C ASP A 65 -0.99 -2.17 11.11
N ASP A 66 -1.86 -3.18 11.26
CA ASP A 66 -1.86 -4.16 12.34
C ASP A 66 -1.73 -5.60 11.78
N PRO A 67 -1.08 -6.54 12.50
CA PRO A 67 -0.98 -7.94 12.05
C PRO A 67 -2.33 -8.60 11.73
N ASN A 68 -3.42 -8.20 12.40
CA ASN A 68 -4.75 -8.77 12.15
C ASN A 68 -5.39 -8.27 10.85
N ASP A 69 -4.86 -7.22 10.21
CA ASP A 69 -5.41 -6.71 8.96
C ASP A 69 -5.37 -7.75 7.84
N ILE A 70 -4.42 -8.69 7.89
CA ILE A 70 -4.33 -9.80 6.93
C ILE A 70 -5.58 -10.69 6.96
N LEU A 71 -6.27 -10.78 8.09
CA LEU A 71 -7.49 -11.59 8.24
C LEU A 71 -8.66 -11.03 7.42
N ARG A 72 -8.60 -9.76 6.98
CA ARG A 72 -9.58 -9.20 6.05
C ARG A 72 -9.54 -9.86 4.68
N LEU A 73 -8.43 -10.53 4.36
CA LEU A 73 -8.28 -11.31 3.14
C LEU A 73 -8.70 -12.77 3.30
N ASP A 74 -9.13 -13.23 4.47
CA ASP A 74 -9.58 -14.60 4.64
C ASP A 74 -10.71 -14.92 3.64
N ASP A 75 -10.56 -16.03 2.93
CA ASP A 75 -11.53 -16.59 1.98
C ASP A 75 -11.93 -18.02 2.36
N THR A 76 -11.51 -18.49 3.55
CA THR A 76 -11.95 -19.75 4.12
C THR A 76 -13.47 -19.77 4.19
N PRO A 77 -14.16 -20.81 3.70
CA PRO A 77 -15.61 -20.91 3.79
C PRO A 77 -16.08 -20.84 5.24
N ASP A 78 -17.22 -20.19 5.51
CA ASP A 78 -17.76 -20.00 6.87
C ASP A 78 -17.89 -21.31 7.67
N ALA A 79 -18.13 -22.43 6.99
CA ALA A 79 -18.23 -23.76 7.60
C ALA A 79 -16.89 -24.26 8.21
N GLU A 80 -15.76 -23.73 7.77
CA GLU A 80 -14.40 -24.12 8.19
C GLU A 80 -13.76 -23.09 9.13
N GLN A 81 -14.29 -21.87 9.23
CA GLN A 81 -13.77 -20.80 10.11
C GLN A 81 -13.97 -21.08 11.62
N GLN A 82 -14.75 -22.11 11.98
CA GLN A 82 -15.11 -22.45 13.37
C GLN A 82 -14.58 -23.83 13.82
N LEU A 83 -13.82 -24.52 12.96
CA LEU A 83 -13.15 -25.79 13.27
C LEU A 83 -11.83 -25.55 13.99
#